data_AF-A0AAV5SKT1-F1
#
_entry.id   AF-A0AAV5SKT1-F1
#
_cell.length_a   1.000
_cell.length_b   1.000
_cell.length_c   1.000
_cell.angle_alpha   90.00
_cell.angle_beta   90.00
_cell.angle_gamma   90.00
#
_symmetry.space_group_name_H-M   'P 1'
#
loop_
_entity.id
_entity.type
_entity.pdbx_description
1 polymer ?
#
loop_
_entity_poly.entity_id
_entity_poly.type
_entity_poly.pdbx_seq_one_letter_code
_entity_poly.pdbx_strand_id
1 'polypeptide(L)'
;YGLSDKRKGVTIPPPTIISITRMRVLSSLLILLLGAESQAFVYTCNEISNTLLPKNLSIPSKFACVALQDLLTPDTPWLSSVFVRDDASGKQYSLSSFSSLLPSPCVGGEGPWRLVTHSPSSIDCEYEITLLFSSVQTNLVVIQPHTYEKIRGPGADFTFVSPRGGINLNWHTEGEVTGYEEIAFFAGVGSGPEEDLYPIGSLVTKDLAEGRDTDMFDPVVTVKIPPGISVEIGYQTFADKALNVFGYPGYSVTVMSSGRATTFQEQNTMKVVQANYGRRASVHITASITFDPFNDHTLKLQAFCGDENCGERIVKQSTQIDWLLNAEKFRVNYVTGLEANQIGKNTDNIFITVVSSRERCNADFLQLGDHCYQLSESFSTFSDAEANCATKGGHLASIHNEDTNTFIQSLTSGTPIGVFIGLKKEEKEFKWTDGTSVDYASKYNLDASSGDCVIISSFTDSWNNVDCDFAFKYICEKDAN
;
A
#
# COMPACT_ATOMS: atom_id res chain seq x y z
N TYR A 1 40.58 -37.04 -24.91
CA TYR A 1 40.43 -37.05 -23.44
C TYR A 1 40.26 -35.61 -23.00
N GLY A 2 39.11 -35.06 -22.58
CA GLY A 2 37.78 -35.58 -22.29
C GLY A 2 37.14 -34.69 -21.23
N LEU A 3 35.92 -34.18 -21.53
CA LEU A 3 34.84 -33.74 -20.62
C LEU A 3 35.08 -32.43 -19.82
N SER A 4 34.38 -31.32 -20.10
CA SER A 4 32.95 -30.99 -19.84
C SER A 4 32.72 -30.45 -18.42
N ASP A 5 32.37 -29.17 -18.28
CA ASP A 5 31.05 -28.85 -17.72
C ASP A 5 30.49 -27.49 -18.14
N LYS A 6 29.18 -27.47 -18.39
CA LYS A 6 28.35 -26.35 -18.81
C LYS A 6 27.83 -25.62 -17.57
N ARG A 7 27.97 -24.29 -17.52
CA ARG A 7 26.95 -23.44 -16.89
C ARG A 7 26.54 -22.36 -17.86
N LYS A 8 25.35 -22.55 -18.43
CA LYS A 8 24.60 -21.52 -19.14
C LYS A 8 24.20 -20.46 -18.11
N GLY A 9 24.72 -19.25 -18.24
CA GLY A 9 24.14 -18.09 -17.59
C GLY A 9 22.75 -17.85 -18.18
N VAL A 10 21.71 -17.97 -17.36
CA VAL A 10 20.38 -17.50 -17.70
C VAL A 10 20.41 -15.98 -17.49
N THR A 11 20.58 -15.24 -18.57
CA THR A 11 20.29 -13.80 -18.60
C THR A 11 18.77 -13.62 -18.51
N ILE A 12 18.30 -13.15 -17.36
CA ILE A 12 16.93 -12.69 -17.16
C ILE A 12 16.77 -11.39 -17.96
N PRO A 13 15.85 -11.29 -18.94
CA PRO A 13 15.60 -10.03 -19.61
C PRO A 13 14.90 -9.07 -18.63
N PRO A 14 15.14 -7.74 -18.73
CA PRO A 14 14.41 -6.77 -17.93
C PRO A 14 12.90 -6.86 -18.23
N PRO A 15 12.02 -6.55 -17.26
CA PRO A 15 10.59 -6.60 -17.49
C PRO A 15 10.22 -5.70 -18.66
N THR A 16 9.51 -6.28 -19.61
CA THR A 16 8.99 -5.59 -20.78
C THR A 16 8.04 -4.49 -20.31
N ILE A 17 8.48 -3.23 -20.35
CA ILE A 17 7.59 -2.09 -20.24
C ILE A 17 6.71 -2.12 -21.49
N ILE A 18 5.47 -2.58 -21.33
CA ILE A 18 4.45 -2.41 -22.37
C ILE A 18 4.18 -0.91 -22.44
N SER A 19 4.79 -0.26 -23.41
CA SER A 19 4.46 1.11 -23.78
C SER A 19 3.04 1.11 -24.36
N ILE A 20 2.05 1.45 -23.54
CA ILE A 20 0.73 1.84 -24.03
C ILE A 20 0.86 3.28 -24.55
N THR A 21 1.52 3.45 -25.70
CA THR A 21 1.50 4.74 -26.38
C THR A 21 0.21 4.86 -27.19
N ARG A 22 -0.53 5.94 -26.90
CA ARG A 22 -1.67 6.51 -27.67
C ARG A 22 -3.00 5.75 -27.62
N MET A 23 -3.78 6.02 -26.57
CA MET A 23 -5.22 6.27 -26.77
C MET A 23 -5.46 7.77 -26.69
N ARG A 24 -6.00 8.29 -27.79
CA ARG A 24 -6.29 9.71 -27.99
C ARG A 24 -7.34 10.17 -26.97
N VAL A 25 -7.04 11.30 -26.34
CA VAL A 25 -8.00 12.26 -25.79
C VAL A 25 -9.04 12.55 -26.87
N LEU A 26 -10.26 11.99 -26.74
CA LEU A 26 -11.52 12.41 -27.36
C LEU A 26 -12.62 11.38 -27.02
N SER A 27 -13.04 11.35 -25.75
CA SER A 27 -14.24 10.62 -25.31
C SER A 27 -15.13 11.49 -24.42
N SER A 28 -15.06 12.81 -24.60
CA SER A 28 -16.06 13.74 -24.09
C SER A 28 -16.88 14.23 -25.28
N LEU A 29 -18.02 13.58 -25.54
CA LEU A 29 -19.25 14.05 -26.23
C LEU A 29 -19.99 13.03 -27.12
N LEU A 30 -19.57 11.76 -27.23
CA LEU A 30 -20.24 10.79 -28.13
C LEU A 30 -20.80 9.55 -27.42
N ILE A 31 -21.61 9.73 -26.36
CA ILE A 31 -22.42 8.66 -25.73
C ILE A 31 -23.91 8.89 -26.05
N LEU A 32 -24.27 9.03 -27.33
CA LEU A 32 -25.69 9.22 -27.70
C LEU A 32 -26.24 8.21 -28.70
N LEU A 33 -25.42 7.41 -29.36
CA LEU A 33 -25.92 6.45 -30.35
C LEU A 33 -24.95 5.29 -30.47
N LEU A 34 -25.15 4.23 -29.68
CA LEU A 34 -24.86 2.80 -29.93
C LEU A 34 -25.38 2.00 -28.72
N GLY A 35 -25.81 0.76 -28.95
CA GLY A 35 -26.72 0.00 -28.07
C GLY A 35 -26.36 -0.03 -26.58
N ALA A 36 -27.41 0.01 -25.75
CA ALA A 36 -27.32 -0.06 -24.29
C ALA A 36 -26.82 -1.43 -23.85
N GLU A 37 -25.51 -1.60 -23.81
CA GLU A 37 -24.89 -2.62 -22.97
C GLU A 37 -25.07 -2.19 -21.52
N SER A 38 -25.47 -3.13 -20.68
CA SER A 38 -25.63 -2.89 -19.25
C SER A 38 -24.27 -2.53 -18.64
N GLN A 39 -24.19 -1.41 -17.92
CA GLN A 39 -23.02 -0.85 -17.26
C GLN A 39 -23.17 -0.96 -15.74
N ALA A 40 -22.06 -0.99 -15.03
CA ALA A 40 -22.01 -1.07 -13.57
C ALA A 40 -21.41 0.21 -12.99
N PHE A 41 -21.97 0.68 -11.88
CA PHE A 41 -21.71 2.01 -11.32
C PHE A 41 -21.77 1.99 -9.79
N VAL A 42 -21.05 2.92 -9.17
CA VAL A 42 -21.02 3.10 -7.71
C VAL A 42 -21.41 4.52 -7.36
N TYR A 43 -22.31 4.70 -6.39
CA TYR A 43 -22.76 6.01 -5.93
C TYR A 43 -22.89 6.09 -4.42
N THR A 44 -22.46 7.22 -3.86
CA THR A 44 -22.65 7.61 -2.45
C THR A 44 -24.02 8.16 -2.14
N CYS A 45 -24.31 8.32 -0.85
CA CYS A 45 -25.40 9.17 -0.39
C CYS A 45 -25.39 10.56 -1.03
N ASN A 46 -24.23 11.23 -1.08
CA ASN A 46 -24.15 12.58 -1.63
C ASN A 46 -24.31 12.63 -3.15
N GLU A 47 -23.77 11.66 -3.90
CA GLU A 47 -24.02 11.57 -5.35
C GLU A 47 -25.48 11.19 -5.64
N ILE A 48 -26.10 10.38 -4.78
CA ILE A 48 -27.54 10.09 -4.84
C ILE A 48 -28.34 11.38 -4.69
N SER A 49 -28.07 12.15 -3.64
CA SER A 49 -28.79 13.38 -3.29
C SER A 49 -28.57 14.50 -4.31
N ASN A 50 -27.32 14.73 -4.73
CA ASN A 50 -26.93 15.89 -5.54
C ASN A 50 -26.89 15.62 -7.05
N THR A 51 -26.74 14.37 -7.46
CA THR A 51 -26.54 14.02 -8.88
C THR A 51 -27.67 13.15 -9.41
N LEU A 52 -27.88 11.96 -8.83
CA LEU A 52 -28.80 10.96 -9.39
C LEU A 52 -30.27 11.43 -9.34
N LEU A 53 -30.73 11.86 -8.16
CA LEU A 53 -32.12 12.26 -7.98
C LEU A 53 -32.48 13.55 -8.72
N PRO A 54 -31.68 14.65 -8.65
CA PRO A 54 -32.03 15.88 -9.34
C PRO A 54 -31.99 15.76 -10.86
N LYS A 55 -31.07 14.93 -11.40
CA LYS A 55 -30.92 14.75 -12.86
C LYS A 55 -31.78 13.64 -13.43
N ASN A 56 -32.49 12.88 -12.59
CA ASN A 56 -33.36 11.78 -13.01
C ASN A 56 -32.67 10.76 -13.93
N LEU A 57 -31.41 10.44 -13.59
CA LEU A 57 -30.54 9.62 -14.44
C LEU A 57 -31.09 8.21 -14.61
N SER A 58 -30.97 7.70 -15.84
CA SER A 58 -31.32 6.33 -16.21
C SER A 58 -30.04 5.53 -16.32
N ILE A 59 -29.98 4.43 -15.57
CA ILE A 59 -28.77 3.63 -15.40
C ILE A 59 -29.00 2.30 -16.13
N PRO A 60 -28.40 2.11 -17.31
CA PRO A 60 -28.59 0.88 -18.08
C PRO A 60 -27.86 -0.25 -17.37
N SER A 61 -28.53 -1.04 -16.53
CA SER A 61 -27.90 -2.11 -15.76
C SER A 61 -28.91 -3.20 -15.42
N LYS A 62 -28.46 -4.39 -15.02
CA LYS A 62 -29.35 -5.54 -14.73
C LYS A 62 -29.58 -5.78 -13.26
N PHE A 63 -28.65 -5.34 -12.43
CA PHE A 63 -28.71 -5.50 -10.99
C PHE A 63 -28.58 -4.15 -10.31
N ALA A 64 -29.30 -3.98 -9.22
CA ALA A 64 -29.14 -2.87 -8.29
C ALA A 64 -28.87 -3.45 -6.90
N CYS A 65 -27.90 -2.90 -6.17
CA CYS A 65 -27.55 -3.33 -4.83
C CYS A 65 -27.38 -2.13 -3.89
N VAL A 66 -27.68 -2.32 -2.62
CA VAL A 66 -27.55 -1.27 -1.60
C VAL A 66 -26.78 -1.82 -0.42
N ALA A 67 -25.65 -1.20 -0.10
CA ALA A 67 -24.93 -1.42 1.15
C ALA A 67 -25.19 -0.24 2.09
N LEU A 68 -25.70 -0.54 3.28
CA LEU A 68 -25.96 0.45 4.32
C LEU A 68 -24.78 0.46 5.30
N GLN A 69 -24.37 1.65 5.76
CA GLN A 69 -23.51 1.74 6.94
C GLN A 69 -24.28 1.23 8.17
N ASP A 70 -23.61 0.55 9.11
CA ASP A 70 -24.22 -0.12 10.27
C ASP A 70 -25.11 0.76 11.17
N LEU A 71 -24.90 2.07 11.13
CA LEU A 71 -25.70 3.03 11.91
C LEU A 71 -27.04 3.37 11.23
N LEU A 72 -27.20 3.01 9.96
CA LEU A 72 -28.45 3.09 9.22
C LEU A 72 -29.23 1.78 9.40
N THR A 73 -30.41 1.90 9.97
CA THR A 73 -31.34 0.78 10.08
C THR A 73 -32.41 0.87 8.98
N PRO A 74 -33.11 -0.22 8.66
CA PRO A 74 -34.17 -0.19 7.64
C PRO A 74 -35.29 0.81 7.98
N ASP A 75 -35.45 1.12 9.27
CA ASP A 75 -36.44 2.05 9.80
C ASP A 75 -36.04 3.53 9.64
N THR A 76 -34.80 3.82 9.19
CA THR A 76 -34.37 5.20 8.93
C THR A 76 -35.34 5.85 7.92
N PRO A 77 -36.06 6.94 8.28
CA PRO A 77 -37.23 7.38 7.54
C PRO A 77 -36.99 7.69 6.05
N TRP A 78 -35.84 8.29 5.72
CA TRP A 78 -35.53 8.67 4.36
C TRP A 78 -35.18 7.47 3.46
N LEU A 79 -34.69 6.35 4.01
CA LEU A 79 -34.45 5.12 3.24
C LEU A 79 -35.74 4.52 2.68
N SER A 80 -36.87 4.77 3.36
CA SER A 80 -38.19 4.33 2.92
C SER A 80 -38.87 5.32 1.97
N SER A 81 -38.34 6.53 1.80
CA SER A 81 -38.86 7.55 0.88
C SER A 81 -38.14 7.60 -0.47
N VAL A 82 -37.01 6.89 -0.59
CA VAL A 82 -36.20 6.76 -1.81
C VAL A 82 -36.27 5.34 -2.33
N PHE A 83 -36.47 5.20 -3.64
CA PHE A 83 -36.70 3.93 -4.32
C PHE A 83 -35.78 3.78 -5.51
N VAL A 84 -35.29 2.55 -5.70
CA VAL A 84 -34.72 2.12 -6.98
C VAL A 84 -35.86 1.50 -7.79
N ARG A 85 -36.13 2.08 -8.95
CA ARG A 85 -37.16 1.64 -9.89
C ARG A 85 -36.53 0.99 -11.11
N ASP A 86 -37.02 -0.19 -11.46
CA ASP A 86 -36.80 -0.79 -12.77
C ASP A 86 -37.80 -0.17 -13.76
N ASP A 87 -37.32 0.62 -14.72
CA ASP A 87 -38.21 1.30 -15.66
C ASP A 87 -38.90 0.34 -16.64
N ALA A 88 -38.29 -0.80 -16.97
CA ALA A 88 -38.88 -1.76 -17.91
C ALA A 88 -40.03 -2.53 -17.27
N SER A 89 -39.84 -3.02 -16.04
CA SER A 89 -40.88 -3.77 -15.33
C SER A 89 -41.84 -2.89 -14.52
N GLY A 90 -41.47 -1.64 -14.24
CA GLY A 90 -42.19 -0.71 -13.37
C GLY A 90 -42.07 -1.04 -11.87
N LYS A 91 -41.34 -2.09 -11.51
CA LYS A 91 -41.16 -2.52 -10.11
C LYS A 91 -40.28 -1.54 -9.35
N GLN A 92 -40.63 -1.30 -8.09
CA GLN A 92 -39.91 -0.39 -7.20
C GLN A 92 -39.50 -1.08 -5.92
N TYR A 93 -38.32 -0.72 -5.42
CA TYR A 93 -37.75 -1.21 -4.17
C TYR A 93 -37.28 -0.02 -3.36
N SER A 94 -37.76 0.14 -2.13
CA SER A 94 -37.22 1.18 -1.24
C SER A 94 -35.78 0.84 -0.86
N LEU A 95 -34.94 1.84 -0.59
CA LEU A 95 -33.56 1.58 -0.13
C LEU A 95 -33.56 0.76 1.17
N SER A 96 -34.54 0.98 2.05
CA SER A 96 -34.71 0.20 3.28
C SER A 96 -34.94 -1.29 3.03
N SER A 97 -35.61 -1.67 1.94
CA SER A 97 -35.97 -3.07 1.67
C SER A 97 -34.77 -3.97 1.39
N PHE A 98 -33.65 -3.40 0.93
CA PHE A 98 -32.43 -4.15 0.60
C PHE A 98 -31.75 -4.79 1.81
N SER A 99 -31.89 -4.20 2.99
CA SER A 99 -31.38 -4.75 4.24
C SER A 99 -31.89 -6.16 4.57
N SER A 100 -33.07 -6.53 4.05
CA SER A 100 -33.69 -7.83 4.25
C SER A 100 -33.23 -8.90 3.25
N LEU A 101 -32.45 -8.50 2.25
CA LEU A 101 -31.97 -9.36 1.17
C LEU A 101 -30.58 -9.90 1.54
N LEU A 102 -30.56 -10.96 2.35
CA LEU A 102 -29.34 -11.71 2.68
C LEU A 102 -29.22 -12.95 1.80
N PRO A 103 -27.99 -13.39 1.43
CA PRO A 103 -26.69 -12.87 1.86
C PRO A 103 -26.17 -11.67 1.06
N SER A 104 -26.79 -11.33 -0.07
CA SER A 104 -26.37 -10.24 -0.95
C SER A 104 -27.52 -9.24 -1.14
N PRO A 105 -27.36 -7.96 -0.75
CA PRO A 105 -28.42 -6.97 -0.82
C PRO A 105 -28.56 -6.42 -2.24
N CYS A 106 -28.95 -7.28 -3.17
CA CYS A 106 -29.09 -7.01 -4.60
C CYS A 106 -30.44 -7.50 -5.12
N VAL A 107 -31.00 -6.78 -6.09
CA VAL A 107 -32.17 -7.21 -6.86
C VAL A 107 -31.81 -7.24 -8.35
N GLY A 108 -32.24 -8.30 -9.02
CA GLY A 108 -32.19 -8.39 -10.48
C GLY A 108 -33.44 -7.77 -11.12
N GLY A 109 -33.27 -7.26 -12.33
CA GLY A 109 -34.33 -6.66 -13.13
C GLY A 109 -33.93 -6.57 -14.61
N GLU A 110 -34.79 -5.95 -15.41
CA GLU A 110 -34.53 -5.73 -16.83
C GLU A 110 -33.73 -4.45 -17.07
N GLY A 111 -33.96 -3.44 -16.22
CA GLY A 111 -33.37 -2.12 -16.36
C GLY A 111 -33.95 -1.33 -17.56
N PRO A 112 -33.54 -0.08 -17.76
CA PRO A 112 -32.60 0.68 -16.94
C PRO A 112 -33.20 1.02 -15.57
N TRP A 113 -32.33 1.18 -14.58
CA TRP A 113 -32.72 1.58 -13.25
C TRP A 113 -32.78 3.10 -13.14
N ARG A 114 -33.63 3.59 -12.24
CA ARG A 114 -33.74 5.01 -11.91
C ARG A 114 -34.01 5.16 -10.43
N LEU A 115 -33.42 6.16 -9.80
CA LEU A 115 -33.84 6.55 -8.46
C LEU A 115 -35.05 7.48 -8.55
N VAL A 116 -36.06 7.16 -7.76
CA VAL A 116 -37.24 8.00 -7.58
C VAL A 116 -37.46 8.24 -6.09
N THR A 117 -37.97 9.41 -5.74
CA THR A 117 -38.28 9.77 -4.36
C THR A 117 -39.61 10.48 -4.29
N HIS A 118 -40.36 10.23 -3.22
CA HIS A 118 -41.60 10.93 -2.92
C HIS A 118 -41.37 12.20 -2.08
N SER A 119 -40.14 12.44 -1.59
CA SER A 119 -39.78 13.62 -0.79
C SER A 119 -38.26 13.88 -0.86
N PRO A 120 -37.75 14.54 -1.92
CA PRO A 120 -36.31 14.75 -2.11
C PRO A 120 -35.67 15.61 -1.02
N SER A 121 -36.44 16.49 -0.37
CA SER A 121 -35.99 17.36 0.73
C SER A 121 -35.75 16.62 2.07
N SER A 122 -35.58 15.28 2.05
CA SER A 122 -35.46 14.44 3.25
C SER A 122 -34.25 13.51 3.28
N ILE A 123 -33.37 13.52 2.27
CA ILE A 123 -32.16 12.68 2.30
C ILE A 123 -31.15 13.25 3.27
N ASP A 124 -30.81 12.43 4.25
CA ASP A 124 -29.83 12.75 5.28
C ASP A 124 -28.57 11.91 5.05
N CYS A 125 -27.50 12.59 4.66
CA CYS A 125 -26.19 11.99 4.44
C CYS A 125 -25.26 12.16 5.66
N GLU A 126 -25.80 12.28 6.88
CA GLU A 126 -25.04 12.11 8.11
C GLU A 126 -24.34 10.73 8.16
N TYR A 127 -24.99 9.70 7.61
CA TYR A 127 -24.44 8.35 7.44
C TYR A 127 -24.37 7.97 5.96
N GLU A 128 -23.38 7.14 5.63
CA GLU A 128 -23.14 6.74 4.25
C GLU A 128 -23.96 5.53 3.83
N ILE A 129 -24.34 5.54 2.55
CA ILE A 129 -24.81 4.37 1.83
C ILE A 129 -23.98 4.22 0.56
N THR A 130 -23.86 2.99 0.08
CA THR A 130 -23.28 2.70 -1.23
C THR A 130 -24.35 2.04 -2.08
N LEU A 131 -24.76 2.74 -3.14
CA LEU A 131 -25.64 2.21 -4.17
C LEU A 131 -24.80 1.73 -5.34
N LEU A 132 -25.02 0.49 -5.74
CA LEU A 132 -24.29 -0.17 -6.80
C LEU A 132 -25.26 -0.60 -7.88
N PHE A 133 -24.84 -0.47 -9.13
CA PHE A 133 -25.52 -1.08 -10.26
C PHE A 133 -24.53 -2.01 -10.94
N SER A 134 -24.97 -3.16 -11.45
CA SER A 134 -24.09 -4.06 -12.19
C SER A 134 -24.76 -4.77 -13.36
N SER A 135 -23.98 -4.95 -14.44
CA SER A 135 -24.41 -5.71 -15.62
C SER A 135 -24.55 -7.21 -15.33
N VAL A 136 -23.85 -7.68 -14.30
CA VAL A 136 -23.76 -9.08 -13.88
C VAL A 136 -24.18 -9.23 -12.43
N GLN A 137 -24.55 -10.44 -12.04
CA GLN A 137 -24.76 -10.73 -10.62
C GLN A 137 -23.40 -10.78 -9.93
N THR A 138 -23.22 -9.96 -8.90
CA THR A 138 -21.97 -9.84 -8.15
C THR A 138 -22.04 -10.60 -6.84
N ASN A 139 -20.95 -11.25 -6.44
CA ASN A 139 -20.83 -11.80 -5.09
C ASN A 139 -20.46 -10.66 -4.14
N LEU A 140 -21.48 -9.94 -3.68
CA LEU A 140 -21.32 -8.76 -2.85
C LEU A 140 -21.05 -9.16 -1.39
N VAL A 141 -20.02 -8.57 -0.80
CA VAL A 141 -19.63 -8.75 0.60
C VAL A 141 -19.68 -7.37 1.27
N VAL A 142 -20.73 -7.11 2.03
CA VAL A 142 -20.86 -5.86 2.79
C VAL A 142 -20.14 -6.04 4.13
N ILE A 143 -19.02 -5.34 4.29
CA ILE A 143 -18.16 -5.47 5.47
C ILE A 143 -18.74 -4.63 6.60
N GLN A 144 -19.04 -5.28 7.72
CA GLN A 144 -19.51 -4.61 8.93
C GLN A 144 -18.31 -4.23 9.84
N PRO A 145 -18.21 -2.99 10.34
CA PRO A 145 -17.29 -2.58 11.40
C PRO A 145 -17.09 -3.59 12.52
N HIS A 146 -15.82 -3.83 12.86
CA HIS A 146 -15.42 -4.70 13.98
C HIS A 146 -15.87 -6.17 13.86
N THR A 147 -16.28 -6.61 12.67
CA THR A 147 -16.51 -8.02 12.38
C THR A 147 -15.31 -8.58 11.62
N TYR A 148 -14.86 -9.76 12.03
CA TYR A 148 -13.89 -10.55 11.26
C TYR A 148 -14.61 -11.78 10.76
N GLU A 149 -14.90 -11.79 9.48
CA GLU A 149 -15.57 -12.88 8.79
C GLU A 149 -14.65 -13.46 7.72
N LYS A 150 -14.98 -14.67 7.27
CA LYS A 150 -14.16 -15.42 6.31
C LYS A 150 -15.03 -15.92 5.17
N ILE A 151 -14.56 -15.74 3.95
CA ILE A 151 -15.11 -16.40 2.76
C ILE A 151 -14.09 -17.40 2.24
N ARG A 152 -14.59 -18.59 1.89
CA ARG A 152 -13.80 -19.67 1.29
C ARG A 152 -14.47 -20.10 0.00
N GLY A 153 -13.67 -20.30 -1.04
CA GLY A 153 -14.18 -20.90 -2.26
C GLY A 153 -13.18 -20.89 -3.42
N PRO A 154 -13.40 -21.74 -4.43
CA PRO A 154 -12.62 -21.73 -5.65
C PRO A 154 -12.96 -20.51 -6.51
N GLY A 155 -11.93 -19.93 -7.15
CA GLY A 155 -11.92 -18.90 -8.19
C GLY A 155 -13.26 -18.24 -8.50
N ALA A 156 -13.58 -17.20 -7.72
CA ALA A 156 -14.75 -16.36 -7.93
C ALA A 156 -14.38 -14.89 -7.77
N ASP A 157 -15.07 -14.04 -8.51
CA ASP A 157 -14.99 -12.59 -8.34
C ASP A 157 -15.83 -12.19 -7.13
N PHE A 158 -15.23 -11.44 -6.20
CA PHE A 158 -15.91 -10.90 -5.02
C PHE A 158 -15.85 -9.39 -5.04
N THR A 159 -16.98 -8.73 -4.76
CA THR A 159 -17.03 -7.27 -4.58
C THR A 159 -17.21 -6.98 -3.10
N PHE A 160 -16.18 -6.43 -2.46
CA PHE A 160 -16.20 -6.00 -1.08
C PHE A 160 -16.65 -4.55 -0.99
N VAL A 161 -17.55 -4.26 -0.06
CA VAL A 161 -18.12 -2.93 0.16
C VAL A 161 -18.01 -2.55 1.63
N SER A 162 -17.37 -1.42 1.90
CA SER A 162 -17.20 -0.84 3.22
C SER A 162 -17.68 0.62 3.18
N PRO A 163 -18.96 0.89 3.49
CA PRO A 163 -19.51 2.25 3.46
C PRO A 163 -18.80 3.21 4.44
N ARG A 164 -18.14 2.69 5.48
CA ARG A 164 -17.53 3.46 6.57
C ARG A 164 -16.02 3.69 6.43
N GLY A 165 -15.36 3.15 5.42
CA GLY A 165 -13.91 3.34 5.28
C GLY A 165 -13.21 2.32 4.40
N GLY A 166 -11.90 2.24 4.55
CA GLY A 166 -11.07 1.29 3.81
C GLY A 166 -11.36 -0.17 4.17
N ILE A 167 -10.81 -1.06 3.36
CA ILE A 167 -11.01 -2.50 3.45
C ILE A 167 -9.67 -3.13 3.81
N ASN A 168 -9.65 -4.02 4.81
CA ASN A 168 -8.51 -4.88 5.06
C ASN A 168 -8.91 -6.32 4.69
N LEU A 169 -8.14 -6.91 3.77
CA LEU A 169 -8.26 -8.31 3.36
C LEU A 169 -7.03 -9.07 3.85
N ASN A 170 -7.28 -10.06 4.68
CA ASN A 170 -6.30 -10.99 5.20
C ASN A 170 -6.35 -12.29 4.39
N TRP A 171 -5.23 -12.63 3.76
CA TRP A 171 -5.18 -13.72 2.80
C TRP A 171 -4.60 -14.98 3.42
N HIS A 172 -5.33 -16.08 3.25
CA HIS A 172 -4.88 -17.42 3.58
C HIS A 172 -5.12 -18.35 2.39
N THR A 173 -4.10 -19.09 2.01
CA THR A 173 -4.23 -20.11 0.97
C THR A 173 -4.51 -21.48 1.61
N GLU A 174 -5.44 -22.24 1.02
CA GLU A 174 -5.68 -23.62 1.45
C GLU A 174 -4.74 -24.57 0.68
N GLY A 175 -3.72 -25.09 1.36
CA GLY A 175 -2.74 -26.02 0.78
C GLY A 175 -1.48 -25.35 0.23
N GLU A 176 -0.63 -26.14 -0.44
CA GLU A 176 0.62 -25.65 -1.03
C GLU A 176 0.34 -24.97 -2.37
N VAL A 177 0.21 -23.64 -2.35
CA VAL A 177 0.02 -22.85 -3.56
C VAL A 177 1.36 -22.63 -4.25
N THR A 178 1.60 -23.40 -5.30
CA THR A 178 2.83 -23.37 -6.11
C THR A 178 2.69 -22.54 -7.39
N GLY A 179 1.52 -21.95 -7.60
CA GLY A 179 1.17 -21.18 -8.78
C GLY A 179 1.69 -19.73 -8.76
N TYR A 180 1.67 -19.12 -9.95
CA TYR A 180 2.04 -17.72 -10.21
C TYR A 180 0.87 -16.96 -10.83
N GLU A 181 -0.36 -17.38 -10.54
CA GLU A 181 -1.55 -16.74 -11.05
C GLU A 181 -1.74 -15.36 -10.41
N GLU A 182 -2.31 -14.44 -11.18
CA GLU A 182 -2.56 -13.07 -10.72
C GLU A 182 -3.96 -12.94 -10.13
N ILE A 183 -4.04 -12.46 -8.90
CA ILE A 183 -5.27 -11.97 -8.27
C ILE A 183 -5.30 -10.47 -8.53
N ALA A 184 -6.31 -10.02 -9.28
CA ALA A 184 -6.41 -8.64 -9.72
C ALA A 184 -7.41 -7.86 -8.88
N PHE A 185 -7.04 -6.62 -8.56
CA PHE A 185 -7.81 -5.71 -7.71
C PHE A 185 -8.30 -4.53 -8.53
N PHE A 186 -9.59 -4.23 -8.38
CA PHE A 186 -10.24 -3.12 -9.06
C PHE A 186 -11.07 -2.31 -8.08
N ALA A 187 -11.04 -1.00 -8.20
CA ALA A 187 -12.03 -0.16 -7.54
C ALA A 187 -13.34 -0.20 -8.33
N GLY A 188 -14.45 -0.39 -7.62
CA GLY A 188 -15.79 -0.47 -8.18
C GLY A 188 -16.29 -1.89 -8.38
N VAL A 189 -17.25 -2.08 -9.31
CA VAL A 189 -18.13 -3.27 -9.35
C VAL A 189 -18.37 -3.75 -10.77
N GLY A 190 -18.46 -5.08 -10.94
CA GLY A 190 -18.76 -5.75 -12.21
C GLY A 190 -17.62 -6.61 -12.76
N SER A 191 -17.66 -6.92 -14.05
CA SER A 191 -16.75 -7.81 -14.78
C SER A 191 -16.03 -7.20 -16.01
N GLY A 192 -16.49 -6.08 -16.59
CA GLY A 192 -16.05 -5.57 -17.90
C GLY A 192 -15.45 -4.16 -17.91
N PRO A 193 -14.86 -3.72 -19.04
CA PRO A 193 -14.27 -2.38 -19.19
C PRO A 193 -15.30 -1.26 -19.41
N GLU A 194 -16.55 -1.62 -19.72
CA GLU A 194 -17.69 -0.69 -19.89
C GLU A 194 -18.31 -0.30 -18.53
N GLU A 195 -17.70 -0.72 -17.44
CA GLU A 195 -18.16 -0.55 -16.08
C GLU A 195 -17.20 0.38 -15.32
N ASP A 196 -17.68 0.96 -14.21
CA ASP A 196 -16.82 1.67 -13.24
C ASP A 196 -15.93 0.66 -12.51
N LEU A 197 -15.00 0.06 -13.23
CA LEU A 197 -14.07 -0.96 -12.77
C LEU A 197 -12.65 -0.50 -13.10
N TYR A 198 -12.00 0.12 -12.12
CA TYR A 198 -10.71 0.78 -12.31
C TYR A 198 -9.57 -0.07 -11.76
N PRO A 199 -8.59 -0.47 -12.58
CA PRO A 199 -7.47 -1.28 -12.12
C PRO A 199 -6.70 -0.57 -11.00
N ILE A 200 -6.49 -1.29 -9.89
CA ILE A 200 -5.64 -0.84 -8.78
C ILE A 200 -4.26 -1.47 -8.92
N GLY A 201 -4.22 -2.80 -9.01
CA GLY A 201 -3.00 -3.59 -9.09
C GLY A 201 -3.30 -5.08 -8.98
N SER A 202 -2.26 -5.89 -8.83
CA SER A 202 -2.38 -7.35 -8.73
C SER A 202 -1.41 -7.92 -7.72
N LEU A 203 -1.79 -9.05 -7.13
CA LEU A 203 -0.93 -9.90 -6.31
C LEU A 203 -0.73 -11.24 -6.99
N VAL A 204 0.43 -11.85 -6.82
CA VAL A 204 0.66 -13.22 -7.29
C VAL A 204 0.33 -14.22 -6.18
N THR A 205 -0.26 -15.36 -6.54
CA THR A 205 -0.74 -16.35 -5.57
C THR A 205 0.36 -16.88 -4.63
N LYS A 206 1.60 -17.02 -5.12
CA LYS A 206 2.78 -17.36 -4.31
C LYS A 206 2.99 -16.42 -3.11
N ASP A 207 2.73 -15.13 -3.29
CA ASP A 207 2.96 -14.10 -2.27
C ASP A 207 1.93 -14.15 -1.13
N LEU A 208 0.83 -14.88 -1.31
CA LEU A 208 -0.21 -15.05 -0.30
C LEU A 208 0.10 -16.15 0.72
N ALA A 209 1.04 -17.06 0.41
CA ALA A 209 1.39 -18.18 1.27
C ALA A 209 2.15 -17.75 2.55
N GLU A 210 2.75 -16.55 2.55
CA GLU A 210 3.63 -16.08 3.64
C GLU A 210 2.92 -15.20 4.68
N GLY A 211 1.59 -15.09 4.62
CA GLY A 211 0.83 -14.17 5.45
C GLY A 211 0.93 -12.76 4.88
N ARG A 212 -0.16 -12.34 4.23
CA ARG A 212 -0.25 -11.02 3.60
C ARG A 212 -1.58 -10.37 3.94
N ASP A 213 -1.50 -9.13 4.41
CA ASP A 213 -2.66 -8.24 4.42
C ASP A 213 -2.64 -7.33 3.20
N THR A 214 -3.84 -7.05 2.71
CA THR A 214 -4.08 -6.03 1.70
C THR A 214 -5.03 -4.99 2.27
N ASP A 215 -4.52 -3.78 2.43
CA ASP A 215 -5.26 -2.62 2.89
C ASP A 215 -5.62 -1.74 1.70
N MET A 216 -6.90 -1.55 1.45
CA MET A 216 -7.39 -0.71 0.36
C MET A 216 -8.08 0.53 0.94
N PHE A 217 -7.73 1.69 0.42
CA PHE A 217 -8.40 2.94 0.75
C PHE A 217 -9.73 3.14 0.03
N ASP A 218 -10.01 2.32 -0.98
CA ASP A 218 -11.23 2.34 -1.77
C ASP A 218 -12.34 1.59 -1.04
N PRO A 219 -13.54 2.18 -0.87
CA PRO A 219 -14.64 1.58 -0.11
C PRO A 219 -15.39 0.50 -0.90
N VAL A 220 -15.17 0.40 -2.21
CA VAL A 220 -15.74 -0.65 -3.08
C VAL A 220 -14.61 -1.25 -3.89
N VAL A 221 -14.28 -2.51 -3.62
CA VAL A 221 -13.20 -3.21 -4.31
C VAL A 221 -13.69 -4.55 -4.82
N THR A 222 -13.55 -4.74 -6.13
CA THR A 222 -13.72 -6.04 -6.77
C THR A 222 -12.38 -6.76 -6.86
N VAL A 223 -12.32 -7.94 -6.28
CA VAL A 223 -11.19 -8.86 -6.38
C VAL A 223 -11.56 -9.95 -7.38
N LYS A 224 -10.75 -10.09 -8.43
CA LYS A 224 -10.88 -11.18 -9.39
C LYS A 224 -9.89 -12.29 -9.06
N ILE A 225 -10.43 -13.47 -8.76
CA ILE A 225 -9.65 -14.64 -8.37
C ILE A 225 -9.68 -15.66 -9.52
N PRO A 226 -8.53 -16.06 -10.06
CA PRO A 226 -8.47 -16.99 -11.18
C PRO A 226 -9.20 -18.32 -10.90
N PRO A 227 -9.83 -18.92 -11.91
CA PRO A 227 -10.42 -20.25 -11.78
C PRO A 227 -9.40 -21.27 -11.27
N GLY A 228 -9.80 -22.09 -10.30
CA GLY A 228 -8.95 -23.14 -9.73
C GLY A 228 -8.09 -22.72 -8.53
N ILE A 229 -8.09 -21.43 -8.16
CA ILE A 229 -7.45 -20.95 -6.94
C ILE A 229 -8.45 -20.96 -5.79
N SER A 230 -8.14 -21.68 -4.71
CA SER A 230 -8.92 -21.64 -3.48
C SER A 230 -8.23 -20.74 -2.46
N VAL A 231 -8.93 -19.71 -2.00
CA VAL A 231 -8.47 -18.81 -0.93
C VAL A 231 -9.49 -18.75 0.19
N GLU A 232 -8.97 -18.62 1.40
CA GLU A 232 -9.70 -18.10 2.53
C GLU A 232 -9.35 -16.61 2.65
N ILE A 233 -10.38 -15.76 2.56
CA ILE A 233 -10.22 -14.31 2.73
C ILE A 233 -10.89 -13.93 4.03
N GLY A 234 -10.07 -13.58 5.02
CA GLY A 234 -10.53 -12.84 6.19
C GLY A 234 -10.72 -11.37 5.83
N TYR A 235 -11.78 -10.73 6.30
CA TYR A 235 -11.98 -9.30 6.05
C TYR A 235 -12.50 -8.55 7.26
N GLN A 236 -12.15 -7.27 7.32
CA GLN A 236 -12.58 -6.35 8.36
C GLN A 236 -12.55 -4.91 7.83
N THR A 237 -13.34 -4.05 8.46
CA THR A 237 -13.30 -2.60 8.27
C THR A 237 -13.18 -1.92 9.62
N PHE A 238 -12.63 -0.71 9.63
CA PHE A 238 -12.38 0.04 10.85
C PHE A 238 -13.04 1.40 10.83
N ALA A 239 -13.59 1.74 11.99
CA ALA A 239 -14.42 2.90 12.24
C ALA A 239 -13.72 4.26 12.08
N ASP A 240 -12.40 4.31 12.27
CA ASP A 240 -11.67 5.55 12.61
C ASP A 240 -10.63 5.96 11.57
N LYS A 241 -10.77 5.51 10.30
CA LYS A 241 -9.91 5.94 9.17
C LYS A 241 -8.42 5.61 9.33
N ALA A 242 -8.08 4.84 10.36
CA ALA A 242 -6.78 4.26 10.62
C ALA A 242 -6.90 2.73 10.63
N LEU A 243 -6.29 2.11 9.62
CA LEU A 243 -6.10 0.67 9.56
C LEU A 243 -4.84 0.34 10.36
N ASN A 244 -5.02 -0.32 11.51
CA ASN A 244 -3.89 -0.80 12.31
C ASN A 244 -3.72 -2.29 12.05
N VAL A 245 -2.60 -2.63 11.42
CA VAL A 245 -2.21 -4.00 11.11
C VAL A 245 -1.06 -4.39 12.02
N PHE A 246 -1.13 -5.58 12.62
CA PHE A 246 -0.05 -6.15 13.41
C PHE A 246 0.68 -7.19 12.58
N GLY A 247 1.95 -6.91 12.26
CA GLY A 247 2.82 -7.81 11.51
C GLY A 247 3.83 -8.49 12.43
N TYR A 248 4.26 -9.69 12.06
CA TYR A 248 5.42 -10.36 12.65
C TYR A 248 6.58 -10.35 11.63
N PRO A 249 7.85 -10.58 12.02
CA PRO A 249 8.94 -10.64 11.04
C PRO A 249 8.70 -11.69 9.95
N GLY A 250 8.91 -11.32 8.68
CA GLY A 250 8.55 -12.13 7.51
C GLY A 250 7.17 -11.82 6.94
N TYR A 251 6.42 -10.90 7.57
CA TYR A 251 5.11 -10.47 7.12
C TYR A 251 5.18 -9.43 6.01
N SER A 252 4.16 -9.44 5.15
CA SER A 252 3.98 -8.44 4.09
C SER A 252 2.64 -7.74 4.19
N VAL A 253 2.63 -6.43 3.96
CA VAL A 253 1.43 -5.61 3.85
C VAL A 253 1.43 -4.94 2.50
N THR A 254 0.31 -4.97 1.81
CA THR A 254 0.13 -4.19 0.57
C THR A 254 -0.94 -3.13 0.79
N VAL A 255 -0.57 -1.87 0.62
CA VAL A 255 -1.50 -0.73 0.69
C VAL A 255 -1.81 -0.28 -0.72
N MET A 256 -3.10 -0.18 -1.05
CA MET A 256 -3.54 0.14 -2.39
C MET A 256 -4.62 1.22 -2.43
N SER A 257 -4.63 2.01 -3.50
CA SER A 257 -5.78 2.83 -3.87
C SER A 257 -5.86 3.12 -5.37
N SER A 258 -7.08 3.20 -5.91
CA SER A 258 -7.32 3.73 -7.26
C SER A 258 -7.49 5.24 -7.30
N GLY A 259 -7.57 5.90 -6.14
CA GLY A 259 -7.83 7.33 -6.01
C GLY A 259 -9.28 7.68 -6.28
N ARG A 260 -9.96 6.95 -7.16
CA ARG A 260 -11.38 7.09 -7.55
C ARG A 260 -12.36 6.66 -6.48
N ALA A 261 -11.88 6.55 -5.25
CA ALA A 261 -12.64 6.08 -4.13
C ALA A 261 -13.89 6.96 -3.95
N THR A 262 -15.02 6.26 -3.80
CA THR A 262 -16.31 6.79 -4.19
C THR A 262 -17.03 7.49 -3.05
N THR A 263 -16.49 7.59 -1.81
CA THR A 263 -17.25 8.08 -0.64
C THR A 263 -16.95 9.51 -0.18
N PHE A 264 -17.95 10.24 0.34
CA PHE A 264 -17.79 11.62 0.85
C PHE A 264 -16.97 11.69 2.15
N GLN A 265 -16.72 10.54 2.78
CA GLN A 265 -15.72 10.44 3.85
C GLN A 265 -14.30 10.83 3.41
N GLU A 266 -14.07 11.08 2.10
CA GLU A 266 -12.80 11.41 1.47
C GLU A 266 -12.49 12.92 1.34
N GLN A 267 -13.39 13.81 1.75
CA GLN A 267 -13.04 15.23 1.84
C GLN A 267 -12.00 15.47 2.94
N ASN A 268 -10.77 15.84 2.58
CA ASN A 268 -9.72 16.33 3.48
C ASN A 268 -9.42 15.43 4.69
N THR A 269 -9.74 14.14 4.62
CA THR A 269 -9.50 13.21 5.71
C THR A 269 -8.24 12.41 5.41
N MET A 270 -7.35 12.38 6.39
CA MET A 270 -6.14 11.58 6.31
C MET A 270 -6.51 10.11 6.36
N LYS A 271 -6.27 9.38 5.27
CA LYS A 271 -6.38 7.92 5.24
C LYS A 271 -5.07 7.36 5.77
N VAL A 272 -5.14 6.54 6.81
CA VAL A 272 -3.96 6.01 7.50
C VAL A 272 -3.95 4.50 7.46
N VAL A 273 -2.86 3.90 6.98
CA VAL A 273 -2.51 2.50 7.27
C VAL A 273 -1.27 2.52 8.15
N GLN A 274 -1.30 1.74 9.23
CA GLN A 274 -0.19 1.60 10.14
C GLN A 274 0.10 0.12 10.36
N ALA A 275 1.29 -0.31 9.98
CA ALA A 275 1.81 -1.64 10.28
C ALA A 275 2.71 -1.56 11.53
N ASN A 276 2.43 -2.39 12.53
CA ASN A 276 3.21 -2.48 13.76
C ASN A 276 3.87 -3.86 13.87
N TYR A 277 5.20 -3.88 13.95
CA TYR A 277 6.01 -5.10 14.04
C TYR A 277 6.36 -5.49 15.49
N GLY A 278 6.05 -4.61 16.47
CA GLY A 278 6.33 -4.80 17.89
C GLY A 278 7.80 -4.73 18.30
N ARG A 279 8.73 -4.76 17.34
CA ARG A 279 10.19 -4.67 17.51
C ARG A 279 10.85 -4.19 16.23
N ARG A 280 12.12 -3.76 16.31
CA ARG A 280 12.87 -3.29 15.14
C ARG A 280 13.09 -4.44 14.16
N ALA A 281 12.61 -4.27 12.95
CA ALA A 281 12.83 -5.19 11.84
C ALA A 281 13.41 -4.44 10.64
N SER A 282 14.18 -5.14 9.81
CA SER A 282 14.46 -4.62 8.47
C SER A 282 13.18 -4.67 7.65
N VAL A 283 12.82 -3.55 7.04
CA VAL A 283 11.61 -3.35 6.26
C VAL A 283 12.03 -2.84 4.89
N HIS A 284 11.55 -3.51 3.85
CA HIS A 284 11.72 -3.10 2.47
C HIS A 284 10.38 -2.62 1.92
N ILE A 285 10.36 -1.38 1.43
CA ILE A 285 9.18 -0.72 0.90
C ILE A 285 9.40 -0.46 -0.57
N THR A 286 8.54 -1.06 -1.39
CA THR A 286 8.45 -0.76 -2.81
C THR A 286 7.12 -0.10 -3.10
N ALA A 287 7.11 1.00 -3.84
CA ALA A 287 5.86 1.65 -4.22
C ALA A 287 5.85 2.13 -5.67
N SER A 288 4.71 1.95 -6.33
CA SER A 288 4.35 2.58 -7.58
C SER A 288 3.25 3.60 -7.32
N ILE A 289 3.55 4.88 -7.55
CA ILE A 289 2.61 5.98 -7.30
C ILE A 289 2.44 6.77 -8.58
N THR A 290 1.19 6.89 -9.02
CA THR A 290 0.79 7.76 -10.13
C THR A 290 -0.23 8.73 -9.59
N PHE A 291 0.05 10.02 -9.60
CA PHE A 291 -0.91 11.02 -9.17
C PHE A 291 -1.60 11.70 -10.34
N ASP A 292 -2.85 12.09 -10.11
CA ASP A 292 -3.60 13.01 -10.95
C ASP A 292 -2.87 14.37 -10.97
N PRO A 293 -2.49 14.90 -12.15
CA PRO A 293 -1.77 16.16 -12.25
C PRO A 293 -2.61 17.38 -11.85
N PHE A 294 -3.93 17.26 -11.71
CA PHE A 294 -4.83 18.40 -11.50
C PHE A 294 -5.31 18.59 -10.06
N ASN A 295 -5.00 17.65 -9.16
CA ASN A 295 -5.44 17.68 -7.77
C ASN A 295 -4.24 17.83 -6.83
N ASP A 296 -4.42 18.55 -5.73
CA ASP A 296 -3.44 18.53 -4.65
C ASP A 296 -3.51 17.17 -3.95
N HIS A 297 -2.36 16.54 -3.74
CA HIS A 297 -2.24 15.23 -3.13
C HIS A 297 -1.00 15.20 -2.25
N THR A 298 -1.06 14.45 -1.17
CA THR A 298 0.10 14.22 -0.33
C THR A 298 0.06 12.80 0.20
N LEU A 299 1.07 12.03 -0.18
CA LEU A 299 1.36 10.72 0.40
C LEU A 299 2.59 10.86 1.30
N LYS A 300 2.47 10.45 2.55
CA LYS A 300 3.59 10.39 3.50
C LYS A 300 3.82 8.96 3.93
N LEU A 301 5.04 8.48 3.69
CA LEU A 301 5.55 7.21 4.20
C LEU A 301 6.42 7.52 5.41
N GLN A 302 6.07 6.97 6.57
CA GLN A 302 6.75 7.27 7.83
C GLN A 302 7.17 5.97 8.52
N ALA A 303 8.40 5.95 9.01
CA ALA A 303 8.97 4.88 9.79
C ALA A 303 9.21 5.37 11.22
N PHE A 304 8.90 4.52 12.19
CA PHE A 304 9.00 4.84 13.60
C PHE A 304 9.85 3.80 14.33
N CYS A 305 10.71 4.30 15.20
CA CYS A 305 11.61 3.53 16.04
C CYS A 305 11.24 3.87 17.49
N GLY A 306 10.36 3.06 18.10
CA GLY A 306 9.61 3.46 19.28
C GLY A 306 8.62 4.59 18.96
N ASP A 307 8.73 5.69 19.68
CA ASP A 307 7.90 6.90 19.49
C ASP A 307 8.53 7.92 18.53
N GLU A 308 9.81 7.77 18.19
CA GLU A 308 10.52 8.69 17.32
C GLU A 308 10.31 8.36 15.84
N ASN A 309 10.19 9.40 15.01
CA ASN A 309 10.23 9.25 13.55
C ASN A 309 11.68 9.07 13.13
N CYS A 310 12.03 7.87 12.66
CA CYS A 310 13.38 7.53 12.20
C CYS A 310 13.51 7.49 10.68
N GLY A 311 12.45 7.86 9.94
CA GLY A 311 12.48 7.98 8.50
C GLY A 311 11.17 8.50 7.92
N GLU A 312 11.24 9.47 7.02
CA GLU A 312 10.06 10.03 6.35
C GLU A 312 10.33 10.27 4.86
N ARG A 313 9.37 9.90 4.02
CA ARG A 313 9.32 10.29 2.61
C ARG A 313 7.98 10.96 2.32
N ILE A 314 8.02 12.23 1.90
CA ILE A 314 6.85 12.98 1.44
C ILE A 314 6.82 12.93 -0.09
N VAL A 315 5.77 12.33 -0.64
CA VAL A 315 5.58 12.14 -2.07
C VAL A 315 4.49 13.09 -2.56
N LYS A 316 4.86 13.95 -3.51
CA LYS A 316 3.99 14.97 -4.11
C LYS A 316 3.95 14.91 -5.65
N GLN A 317 4.53 13.87 -6.22
CA GLN A 317 4.56 13.65 -7.66
C GLN A 317 4.61 12.15 -7.93
N SER A 318 4.14 11.73 -9.09
CA SER A 318 4.23 10.35 -9.54
C SER A 318 5.68 9.86 -9.49
N THR A 319 5.91 8.71 -8.88
CA THR A 319 7.25 8.17 -8.67
C THR A 319 7.19 6.66 -8.43
N GLN A 320 8.36 6.04 -8.57
CA GLN A 320 8.65 4.74 -7.98
C GLN A 320 9.44 4.97 -6.69
N ILE A 321 9.23 4.10 -5.70
CA ILE A 321 9.97 4.12 -4.44
C ILE A 321 10.56 2.74 -4.25
N ASP A 322 11.85 2.73 -3.95
CA ASP A 322 12.57 1.61 -3.37
C ASP A 322 13.21 2.17 -2.10
N TRP A 323 12.86 1.60 -0.95
CA TRP A 323 13.27 2.13 0.34
C TRP A 323 13.50 0.99 1.34
N LEU A 324 14.76 0.80 1.72
CA LEU A 324 15.15 -0.12 2.77
C LEU A 324 15.39 0.64 4.07
N LEU A 325 14.85 0.15 5.17
CA LEU A 325 14.97 0.81 6.48
C LEU A 325 14.87 -0.20 7.63
N ASN A 326 15.20 0.24 8.84
CA ASN A 326 14.99 -0.51 10.07
C ASN A 326 14.00 0.25 10.96
N ALA A 327 12.86 -0.37 11.29
CA ALA A 327 11.81 0.28 12.07
C ALA A 327 10.95 -0.71 12.85
N GLU A 328 10.24 -0.20 13.86
CA GLU A 328 9.25 -0.95 14.65
C GLU A 328 7.83 -0.79 14.10
N LYS A 329 7.58 0.33 13.44
CA LYS A 329 6.26 0.71 12.94
C LYS A 329 6.41 1.49 11.65
N PHE A 330 5.54 1.20 10.71
CA PHE A 330 5.44 1.91 9.44
C PHE A 330 4.03 2.51 9.29
N ARG A 331 3.95 3.70 8.70
CA ARG A 331 2.69 4.40 8.47
C ARG A 331 2.63 4.98 7.06
N VAL A 332 1.54 4.69 6.36
CA VAL A 332 1.13 5.34 5.12
C VAL A 332 0.04 6.33 5.46
N ASN A 333 0.25 7.60 5.12
CA ASN A 333 -0.78 8.63 5.22
C ASN A 333 -1.06 9.16 3.82
N TYR A 334 -2.30 9.06 3.36
CA TYR A 334 -2.72 9.58 2.07
C TYR A 334 -3.81 10.63 2.27
N VAL A 335 -3.62 11.79 1.64
CA VAL A 335 -4.55 12.91 1.66
C VAL A 335 -4.73 13.41 0.24
N THR A 336 -5.98 13.70 -0.13
CA THR A 336 -6.34 14.39 -1.37
C THR A 336 -6.98 15.72 -1.02
N GLY A 337 -6.70 16.76 -1.81
CA GLY A 337 -7.27 18.10 -1.67
C GLY A 337 -8.59 18.30 -2.43
N LEU A 338 -9.29 17.21 -2.76
CA LEU A 338 -10.52 17.28 -3.56
C LEU A 338 -11.73 17.73 -2.75
N GLU A 339 -12.60 18.51 -3.41
CA GLU A 339 -13.92 18.84 -2.88
C GLU A 339 -14.92 17.68 -3.08
N ALA A 340 -15.98 17.64 -2.28
CA ALA A 340 -17.01 16.60 -2.30
C ALA A 340 -17.73 16.45 -3.64
N ASN A 341 -17.86 17.54 -4.39
CA ASN A 341 -18.49 17.55 -5.71
C ASN A 341 -17.51 17.12 -6.82
N GLN A 342 -16.28 16.77 -6.47
CA GLN A 342 -15.23 16.27 -7.37
C GLN A 342 -14.88 14.79 -7.10
N ILE A 343 -15.61 14.12 -6.20
CA ILE A 343 -15.51 12.66 -5.96
C ILE A 343 -15.68 11.93 -7.31
N GLY A 344 -14.81 10.94 -7.56
CA GLY A 344 -14.72 10.23 -8.84
C GLY A 344 -13.86 10.91 -9.93
N LYS A 345 -13.41 12.16 -9.75
CA LYS A 345 -12.43 12.80 -10.66
C LYS A 345 -10.98 12.47 -10.32
N ASN A 346 -10.71 12.08 -9.08
CA ASN A 346 -9.38 11.66 -8.68
C ASN A 346 -8.94 10.46 -9.51
N THR A 347 -7.71 10.46 -10.00
CA THR A 347 -7.14 9.34 -10.75
C THR A 347 -5.81 8.86 -10.18
N ASP A 348 -5.52 9.21 -8.93
CA ASP A 348 -4.34 8.74 -8.20
C ASP A 348 -4.31 7.22 -8.10
N ASN A 349 -3.31 6.54 -8.64
CA ASN A 349 -3.08 5.12 -8.38
C ASN A 349 -1.90 4.96 -7.41
N ILE A 350 -2.16 4.34 -6.26
CA ILE A 350 -1.18 4.07 -5.22
C ILE A 350 -1.10 2.56 -5.04
N PHE A 351 0.11 2.02 -5.17
CA PHE A 351 0.39 0.62 -4.87
C PHE A 351 1.69 0.54 -4.07
N ILE A 352 1.61 0.18 -2.80
CA ILE A 352 2.74 0.14 -1.87
C ILE A 352 2.82 -1.27 -1.30
N THR A 353 3.95 -1.93 -1.45
CA THR A 353 4.26 -3.19 -0.78
C THR A 353 5.31 -2.94 0.29
N VAL A 354 5.04 -3.45 1.48
CA VAL A 354 5.90 -3.36 2.66
C VAL A 354 6.22 -4.78 3.07
N VAL A 355 7.50 -5.16 3.04
CA VAL A 355 7.96 -6.50 3.40
C VAL A 355 8.91 -6.39 4.58
N SER A 356 8.57 -7.03 5.68
CA SER A 356 9.49 -7.18 6.80
C SER A 356 10.35 -8.43 6.60
N SER A 357 11.67 -8.32 6.77
CA SER A 357 12.55 -9.48 6.71
C SER A 357 12.34 -10.38 7.92
N ARG A 358 12.53 -11.69 7.75
CA ARG A 358 12.75 -12.58 8.90
C ARG A 358 14.04 -12.18 9.61
N GLU A 359 14.04 -12.31 10.93
CA GLU A 359 15.23 -12.02 11.73
C GLU A 359 16.32 -13.05 11.49
N ARG A 360 17.48 -12.56 11.05
CA ARG A 360 18.69 -13.36 10.80
C ARG A 360 19.90 -12.86 11.58
N CYS A 361 19.72 -11.79 12.36
CA CYS A 361 20.72 -11.24 13.25
C CYS A 361 20.50 -11.71 14.69
N ASN A 362 21.59 -11.87 15.44
CA ASN A 362 21.51 -12.10 16.88
C ASN A 362 20.99 -10.85 17.60
N ALA A 363 20.47 -11.01 18.82
CA ALA A 363 19.81 -9.94 19.57
C ALA A 363 20.64 -8.65 19.76
N ASP A 364 21.98 -8.75 19.74
CA ASP A 364 22.85 -7.59 19.91
C ASP A 364 23.10 -6.79 18.62
N PHE A 365 22.52 -7.22 17.49
CA PHE A 365 22.66 -6.60 16.18
C PHE A 365 21.30 -6.17 15.61
N LEU A 366 21.28 -5.02 14.96
CA LEU A 366 20.14 -4.54 14.19
C LEU A 366 20.31 -4.96 12.73
N GLN A 367 19.26 -5.51 12.13
CA GLN A 367 19.28 -5.93 10.74
C GLN A 367 18.87 -4.79 9.81
N LEU A 368 19.61 -4.62 8.71
CA LEU A 368 19.19 -3.85 7.54
C LEU A 368 19.53 -4.68 6.28
N GLY A 369 18.50 -5.06 5.54
CA GLY A 369 18.61 -5.97 4.40
C GLY A 369 19.21 -7.32 4.79
N ASP A 370 20.33 -7.64 4.13
CA ASP A 370 21.12 -8.86 4.31
C ASP A 370 22.30 -8.69 5.28
N HIS A 371 22.38 -7.58 6.01
CA HIS A 371 23.47 -7.29 6.93
C HIS A 371 22.99 -7.01 8.36
N CYS A 372 23.87 -7.25 9.32
CA CYS A 372 23.69 -7.06 10.74
C CYS A 372 24.67 -6.00 11.25
N TYR A 373 24.16 -4.98 11.93
CA TYR A 373 24.93 -3.85 12.42
C TYR A 373 24.90 -3.73 13.94
N GLN A 374 26.02 -3.38 14.55
CA GLN A 374 26.12 -3.17 15.99
C GLN A 374 26.98 -1.95 16.31
N LEU A 375 26.40 -0.98 17.00
CA LEU A 375 27.13 0.13 17.61
C LEU A 375 27.90 -0.35 18.84
N SER A 376 29.15 0.06 18.97
CA SER A 376 29.97 -0.26 20.13
C SER A 376 29.52 0.48 21.40
N GLU A 377 29.66 -0.20 22.54
CA GLU A 377 29.47 0.43 23.85
C GLU A 377 30.69 1.27 24.24
N SER A 378 31.89 0.80 23.89
CA SER A 378 33.18 1.41 24.24
C SER A 378 33.81 2.20 23.09
N PHE A 379 34.70 3.12 23.47
CA PHE A 379 35.56 3.86 22.55
C PHE A 379 36.82 3.04 22.25
N SER A 380 37.32 3.08 21.02
CA SER A 380 38.52 2.36 20.60
C SER A 380 39.23 3.13 19.48
N THR A 381 40.54 2.92 19.34
CA THR A 381 41.28 3.39 18.16
C THR A 381 40.74 2.69 16.91
N PHE A 382 40.99 3.24 15.72
CA PHE A 382 40.47 2.63 14.48
C PHE A 382 40.94 1.18 14.31
N SER A 383 42.22 0.91 14.59
CA SER A 383 42.79 -0.44 14.46
C SER A 383 42.17 -1.43 15.45
N ASP A 384 41.92 -1.01 16.69
CA ASP A 384 41.27 -1.86 17.69
C ASP A 384 39.80 -2.07 17.36
N ALA A 385 39.12 -1.05 16.83
CA ALA A 385 37.72 -1.11 16.41
C ALA A 385 37.53 -2.13 15.28
N GLU A 386 38.37 -2.09 14.25
CA GLU A 386 38.38 -3.09 13.17
C GLU A 386 38.69 -4.50 13.70
N ALA A 387 39.71 -4.65 14.55
CA ALA A 387 40.02 -5.95 15.17
C ALA A 387 38.85 -6.49 15.98
N ASN A 388 38.14 -5.64 16.73
CA ASN A 388 36.95 -6.02 17.48
C ASN A 388 35.81 -6.48 16.56
N CYS A 389 35.57 -5.80 15.43
CA CYS A 389 34.56 -6.25 14.46
C CYS A 389 34.95 -7.58 13.80
N ALA A 390 36.23 -7.78 13.49
CA ALA A 390 36.75 -9.05 12.98
C ALA A 390 36.49 -10.22 13.95
N THR A 391 36.62 -10.03 15.27
CA THR A 391 36.30 -11.08 16.27
C THR A 391 34.81 -11.46 16.28
N LYS A 392 33.94 -10.58 15.79
CA LYS A 392 32.48 -10.81 15.66
C LYS A 392 32.10 -11.40 14.29
N GLY A 393 33.10 -11.70 13.45
CA GLY A 393 32.91 -12.26 12.11
C GLY A 393 32.51 -11.23 11.06
N GLY A 394 32.93 -9.97 11.22
CA GLY A 394 32.59 -8.87 10.33
C GLY A 394 33.70 -7.82 10.24
N HIS A 395 33.35 -6.64 9.78
CA HIS A 395 34.26 -5.50 9.60
C HIS A 395 33.63 -4.25 10.20
N LEU A 396 34.39 -3.15 10.29
CA LEU A 396 33.77 -1.84 10.43
C LEU A 396 32.81 -1.58 9.25
N ALA A 397 31.67 -0.95 9.53
CA ALA A 397 30.59 -0.84 8.55
C ALA A 397 30.98 -0.09 7.28
N SER A 398 30.58 -0.66 6.15
CA SER A 398 30.67 -0.09 4.81
C SER A 398 29.35 0.59 4.43
N ILE A 399 29.40 1.54 3.49
CA ILE A 399 28.21 2.29 3.06
C ILE A 399 28.20 2.43 1.55
N HIS A 400 27.19 1.83 0.92
CA HIS A 400 27.06 1.70 -0.54
C HIS A 400 25.81 2.38 -1.11
N ASN A 401 24.93 2.89 -0.26
CA ASN A 401 23.73 3.59 -0.68
C ASN A 401 23.21 4.54 0.42
N GLU A 402 22.25 5.38 0.06
CA GLU A 402 21.65 6.39 0.95
C GLU A 402 20.87 5.77 2.11
N ASP A 403 20.22 4.62 1.89
CA ASP A 403 19.41 3.94 2.90
C ASP A 403 20.31 3.39 4.03
N THR A 404 21.43 2.74 3.68
CA THR A 404 22.46 2.30 4.64
C THR A 404 23.09 3.51 5.35
N ASN A 405 23.39 4.60 4.64
CA ASN A 405 23.92 5.82 5.25
C ASN A 405 22.97 6.38 6.32
N THR A 406 21.69 6.54 5.96
CA THR A 406 20.65 7.07 6.85
C THR A 406 20.45 6.16 8.06
N PHE A 407 20.42 4.85 7.84
CA PHE A 407 20.32 3.87 8.92
C PHE A 407 21.50 3.97 9.89
N ILE A 408 22.74 3.98 9.40
CA ILE A 408 23.93 4.07 10.26
C ILE A 408 23.96 5.41 11.01
N GLN A 409 23.61 6.53 10.34
CA GLN A 409 23.44 7.83 11.00
C GLN A 409 22.45 7.76 12.16
N SER A 410 21.30 7.09 11.97
CA SER A 410 20.30 6.92 13.04
C SER A 410 20.83 6.17 14.27
N LEU A 411 21.85 5.32 14.11
CA LEU A 411 22.51 4.63 15.23
C LEU A 411 23.46 5.56 15.99
N THR A 412 23.91 6.65 15.37
CA THR A 412 24.85 7.61 15.99
C THR A 412 24.16 8.60 16.92
N SER A 413 22.83 8.74 16.82
CA SER A 413 22.04 9.61 17.68
C SER A 413 22.31 9.33 19.16
N GLY A 414 22.72 10.36 19.90
CA GLY A 414 23.07 10.25 21.32
C GLY A 414 24.52 9.84 21.61
N THR A 415 25.37 9.65 20.59
CA THR A 415 26.81 9.55 20.77
C THR A 415 27.45 10.94 20.87
N PRO A 416 28.45 11.16 21.74
CA PRO A 416 28.92 12.51 22.06
C PRO A 416 29.81 13.18 21.01
N ILE A 417 30.35 12.44 20.03
CA ILE A 417 31.31 13.00 19.05
C ILE A 417 31.05 12.42 17.65
N GLY A 418 31.14 11.11 17.52
CA GLY A 418 30.96 10.40 16.26
C GLY A 418 31.33 8.93 16.40
N VAL A 419 31.13 8.18 15.32
CA VAL A 419 31.39 6.74 15.26
C VAL A 419 32.26 6.40 14.06
N PHE A 420 33.27 5.54 14.24
CA PHE A 420 34.03 5.00 13.12
C PHE A 420 33.15 4.13 12.23
N ILE A 421 33.38 4.31 10.94
CA ILE A 421 32.96 3.43 9.85
C ILE A 421 34.23 2.87 9.17
N GLY A 422 34.10 1.87 8.31
CA GLY A 422 35.26 1.16 7.74
C GLY A 422 36.05 1.92 6.69
N LEU A 423 35.77 3.20 6.44
CA LEU A 423 36.46 3.97 5.41
C LEU A 423 37.78 4.54 5.93
N LYS A 424 38.87 4.26 5.23
CA LYS A 424 40.22 4.72 5.57
C LYS A 424 41.01 5.14 4.32
N LYS A 425 41.81 6.20 4.45
CA LYS A 425 42.75 6.67 3.43
C LYS A 425 44.03 5.84 3.47
N GLU A 426 44.34 5.19 2.36
CA GLU A 426 45.57 4.42 2.15
C GLU A 426 46.23 4.85 0.85
N GLU A 427 47.51 5.21 0.89
CA GLU A 427 48.29 5.62 -0.29
C GLU A 427 47.61 6.72 -1.15
N LYS A 428 46.86 7.62 -0.49
CA LYS A 428 46.06 8.74 -1.02
C LYS A 428 44.65 8.41 -1.52
N GLU A 429 44.22 7.16 -1.46
CA GLU A 429 42.87 6.74 -1.85
C GLU A 429 42.08 6.23 -0.66
N PHE A 430 40.79 6.53 -0.59
CA PHE A 430 39.91 5.95 0.44
C PHE A 430 39.48 4.54 0.03
N LYS A 431 39.49 3.61 1.00
CA LYS A 431 39.10 2.21 0.86
C LYS A 431 38.30 1.73 2.07
N TRP A 432 37.38 0.81 1.84
CA TRP A 432 36.67 0.12 2.91
C TRP A 432 37.52 -1.02 3.49
N THR A 433 37.47 -1.24 4.81
CA THR A 433 38.24 -2.30 5.48
C THR A 433 37.77 -3.72 5.14
N ASP A 434 36.52 -3.87 4.69
CA ASP A 434 35.96 -5.12 4.18
C ASP A 434 36.38 -5.45 2.73
N GLY A 435 37.09 -4.54 2.06
CA GLY A 435 37.57 -4.69 0.69
C GLY A 435 36.53 -4.41 -0.41
N THR A 436 35.33 -3.95 -0.07
CA THR A 436 34.32 -3.53 -1.05
C THR A 436 34.73 -2.23 -1.76
N SER A 437 34.14 -1.98 -2.92
CA SER A 437 34.41 -0.76 -3.69
C SER A 437 33.81 0.48 -3.04
N VAL A 438 34.53 1.60 -3.09
CA VAL A 438 34.01 2.91 -2.68
C VAL A 438 33.17 3.52 -3.81
N ASP A 439 31.86 3.24 -3.80
CA ASP A 439 30.91 3.58 -4.86
C ASP A 439 29.88 4.67 -4.47
N TYR A 440 29.73 4.94 -3.18
CA TYR A 440 28.80 5.94 -2.65
C TYR A 440 29.48 7.19 -2.05
N ALA A 441 30.73 7.06 -1.58
CA ALA A 441 31.40 8.08 -0.76
C ALA A 441 31.71 9.40 -1.49
N SER A 442 31.63 9.45 -2.83
CA SER A 442 32.01 10.62 -3.64
C SER A 442 31.17 11.88 -3.37
N LYS A 443 30.14 11.78 -2.53
CA LYS A 443 29.26 12.90 -2.12
C LYS A 443 29.74 13.63 -0.87
N TYR A 444 30.71 13.10 -0.12
CA TYR A 444 31.17 13.68 1.15
C TYR A 444 32.53 14.36 1.01
N ASN A 445 32.67 15.56 1.58
CA ASN A 445 33.90 16.37 1.53
C ASN A 445 34.98 15.84 2.49
N LEU A 446 35.53 14.67 2.17
CA LEU A 446 36.56 13.98 2.94
C LEU A 446 37.97 14.53 2.63
N ASP A 447 38.25 15.77 2.99
CA ASP A 447 39.63 16.35 3.01
C ASP A 447 39.70 17.61 3.91
N ALA A 448 38.76 17.76 4.85
CA ALA A 448 38.68 18.94 5.73
C ALA A 448 39.65 18.88 6.93
N SER A 449 40.11 17.69 7.31
CA SER A 449 41.09 17.49 8.40
C SER A 449 42.35 16.74 7.90
N SER A 450 43.36 16.57 8.76
CA SER A 450 44.62 15.87 8.43
C SER A 450 44.62 14.36 8.74
N GLY A 451 43.47 13.77 9.06
CA GLY A 451 43.35 12.36 9.45
C GLY A 451 43.06 11.40 8.30
N ASP A 452 43.42 10.12 8.47
CA ASP A 452 43.21 9.08 7.46
C ASP A 452 41.98 8.20 7.73
N CYS A 453 41.41 8.22 8.94
CA CYS A 453 40.26 7.39 9.30
C CYS A 453 38.96 8.19 9.29
N VAL A 454 37.81 7.56 9.04
CA VAL A 454 36.54 8.28 8.86
C VAL A 454 35.53 7.94 9.94
N ILE A 455 34.89 8.99 10.47
CA ILE A 455 33.75 8.87 11.36
C ILE A 455 32.50 9.43 10.69
N ILE A 456 31.32 8.96 11.11
CA ILE A 456 30.09 9.73 11.00
C ILE A 456 29.99 10.61 12.25
N SER A 457 29.98 11.92 12.04
CA SER A 457 29.92 12.91 13.12
C SER A 457 28.49 13.10 13.61
N SER A 458 28.27 12.92 14.91
CA SER A 458 26.96 13.10 15.56
C SER A 458 26.46 14.54 15.59
N PHE A 459 27.33 15.52 15.27
CA PHE A 459 26.98 16.95 15.24
C PHE A 459 26.52 17.47 13.88
N THR A 460 26.94 16.81 12.81
CA THR A 460 26.82 17.33 11.43
C THR A 460 26.17 16.32 10.51
N ASP A 461 25.93 15.09 10.99
CA ASP A 461 25.45 13.95 10.23
C ASP A 461 26.25 13.75 8.93
N SER A 462 27.53 14.13 8.93
CA SER A 462 28.43 14.05 7.78
C SER A 462 29.62 13.15 8.09
N TRP A 463 30.23 12.62 7.03
CA TRP A 463 31.44 11.83 7.13
C TRP A 463 32.63 12.77 7.25
N ASN A 464 33.42 12.61 8.31
CA ASN A 464 34.57 13.46 8.61
C ASN A 464 35.81 12.60 8.79
N ASN A 465 36.92 13.01 8.20
CA ASN A 465 38.20 12.36 8.47
C ASN A 465 38.77 12.82 9.82
N VAL A 466 39.43 11.92 10.53
CA VAL A 466 39.99 12.09 11.87
C VAL A 466 41.28 11.28 12.03
N ASP A 467 42.09 11.64 13.02
CA ASP A 467 43.26 10.86 13.39
C ASP A 467 42.82 9.45 13.85
N CYS A 468 43.46 8.42 13.28
CA CYS A 468 43.15 7.02 13.56
C CYS A 468 43.48 6.60 15.00
N ASP A 469 44.38 7.33 15.67
CA ASP A 469 44.80 7.05 17.04
C ASP A 469 43.83 7.63 18.09
N PHE A 470 42.86 8.46 17.66
CA PHE A 470 41.78 8.89 18.53
C PHE A 470 40.76 7.79 18.75
N ALA A 471 40.25 7.71 19.97
CA ALA A 471 39.26 6.73 20.37
C ALA A 471 37.85 7.24 20.07
N PHE A 472 37.11 6.52 19.23
CA PHE A 472 35.69 6.76 18.95
C PHE A 472 34.88 5.50 19.23
N LYS A 473 33.57 5.64 19.38
CA LYS A 473 32.67 4.50 19.18
C LYS A 473 32.76 4.05 17.72
N TYR A 474 32.22 2.88 17.41
CA TYR A 474 32.33 2.31 16.07
C TYR A 474 31.14 1.41 15.76
N ILE A 475 30.85 1.20 14.48
CA ILE A 475 29.78 0.30 14.04
C ILE A 475 30.40 -0.89 13.33
N CYS A 476 30.12 -2.09 13.82
CA CYS A 476 30.46 -3.33 13.13
C CYS A 476 29.33 -3.72 12.18
N GLU A 477 29.70 -4.31 11.04
CA GLU A 477 28.82 -4.91 10.05
C GLU A 477 29.24 -6.35 9.80
N LYS A 478 28.27 -7.24 9.60
CA LYS A 478 28.48 -8.60 9.11
C LYS A 478 27.27 -9.09 8.32
N ASP A 479 27.44 -10.15 7.54
CA ASP A 479 26.32 -10.78 6.85
C ASP A 479 25.31 -11.39 7.82
N ALA A 480 24.03 -11.33 7.44
CA ALA A 480 22.94 -11.99 8.15
C ALA A 480 22.94 -13.51 7.86
N ASN A 481 22.64 -14.32 8.88
CA ASN A 481 22.77 -15.78 8.86
C ASN A 481 21.78 -16.52 7.95
#